data_AF-A0A357KTC3-F1
#
_entry.id   AF-A0A357KTC3-F1
#
_cell.length_a   1.000
_cell.length_b   1.000
_cell.length_c   1.000
_cell.angle_alpha   90.00
_cell.angle_beta   90.00
_cell.angle_gamma   90.00
#
_symmetry.space_group_name_H-M   'P 1'
#
loop_
_entity.id
_entity.type
_entity.pdbx_description
1 polymer ?
#
loop_
_entity_poly.entity_id
_entity_poly.type
_entity_poly.pdbx_seq_one_letter_code
_entity_poly.pdbx_strand_id
1 'polypeptide(L)'
;MIEGRLRVVASSWSDNPMKGAEVYRWMDERLDPARFEFTFVGRCGAPLARARVVPPLASAELADLLRGQHVYVTASREDSCSNALIEALACGLPALYHDSGGNRELTGFGGLPFSRPEEIPHRLERLRAHHGAFRALIRVPTIDEVCDAYLALALGDEAYR
;
A
#
# COMPACT_ATOMS: atom_id res chain seq x y z
N MET A 1 1.17 -18.37 9.45
CA MET A 1 1.78 -18.41 8.10
C MET A 1 0.68 -18.22 7.09
N ILE A 2 0.92 -17.52 5.98
CA ILE A 2 -0.09 -17.39 4.92
C ILE A 2 -0.17 -18.73 4.17
N GLU A 3 -1.34 -19.35 4.19
CA GLU A 3 -1.63 -20.58 3.43
C GLU A 3 -2.21 -20.21 2.05
N GLY A 4 -1.82 -20.96 1.01
CA GLY A 4 -2.25 -20.70 -0.35
C GLY A 4 -1.57 -19.48 -1.01
N ARG A 5 -2.29 -18.84 -1.95
CA ARG A 5 -1.76 -17.71 -2.73
C ARG A 5 -1.65 -16.45 -1.87
N LEU A 6 -0.62 -15.65 -2.12
CA LEU A 6 -0.49 -14.32 -1.55
C LEU A 6 -1.44 -13.36 -2.26
N ARG A 7 -2.44 -12.85 -1.54
CA ARG A 7 -3.39 -11.84 -2.02
C ARG A 7 -2.75 -10.46 -1.93
N VAL A 8 -2.43 -9.88 -3.08
CA VAL A 8 -1.78 -8.59 -3.24
C VAL A 8 -2.82 -7.60 -3.78
N VAL A 9 -2.86 -6.40 -3.23
CA VAL A 9 -3.80 -5.37 -3.66
C VAL A 9 -3.11 -4.04 -3.92
N ALA A 10 -3.57 -3.32 -4.94
CA ALA A 10 -3.25 -1.92 -5.18
C ALA A 10 -4.55 -1.12 -5.32
N SER A 11 -4.51 0.17 -5.00
CA SER A 11 -5.61 1.09 -5.31
C SER A 11 -5.10 2.42 -5.87
N SER A 12 -5.86 3.01 -6.79
CA SER A 12 -5.61 4.36 -7.31
C SER A 12 -6.91 5.01 -7.77
N TRP A 13 -7.03 6.31 -7.52
CA TRP A 13 -8.15 7.13 -7.97
C TRP A 13 -7.82 7.98 -9.18
N SER A 14 -6.69 7.75 -9.85
CA SER A 14 -6.19 8.58 -10.95
C SER A 14 -5.51 7.75 -12.03
N ASP A 15 -5.71 8.15 -13.29
CA ASP A 15 -5.04 7.60 -14.47
C ASP A 15 -3.69 8.28 -14.76
N ASN A 16 -3.19 9.10 -13.82
CA ASN A 16 -1.88 9.73 -13.95
C ASN A 16 -0.79 8.64 -14.13
N PRO A 17 0.07 8.72 -15.17
CA PRO A 17 1.16 7.77 -15.37
C PRO A 17 2.08 7.58 -14.15
N MET A 18 2.23 8.64 -13.35
CA MET A 18 3.02 8.61 -12.11
C MET A 18 2.41 7.70 -11.03
N LYS A 19 1.16 7.25 -11.17
CA LYS A 19 0.54 6.25 -10.28
C LYS A 19 1.03 4.82 -10.53
N GLY A 20 1.84 4.60 -11.56
CA GLY A 20 2.54 3.33 -11.77
C GLY A 20 1.78 2.31 -12.60
N ALA A 21 0.90 2.77 -13.50
CA ALA A 21 0.11 1.95 -14.41
C ALA A 21 0.95 0.85 -15.10
N GLU A 22 2.14 1.19 -15.57
CA GLU A 22 3.05 0.26 -16.24
C GLU A 22 3.59 -0.83 -15.31
N VAL A 23 3.81 -0.50 -14.03
CA VAL A 23 4.27 -1.47 -13.03
C VAL A 23 3.15 -2.44 -12.69
N TYR A 24 1.91 -1.96 -12.54
CA TYR A 24 0.77 -2.84 -12.30
C TYR A 24 0.49 -3.76 -13.49
N ARG A 25 0.62 -3.26 -14.73
CA ARG A 25 0.58 -4.10 -15.93
C ARG A 25 1.71 -5.13 -15.93
N TRP A 26 2.94 -4.72 -15.60
CA TRP A 26 4.05 -5.66 -15.49
C TRP A 26 3.78 -6.75 -14.45
N MET A 27 3.25 -6.39 -13.28
CA MET A 27 2.85 -7.36 -12.25
C MET A 27 1.77 -8.31 -12.77
N ASP A 28 0.76 -7.75 -13.42
CA ASP A 28 -0.33 -8.50 -14.03
C ASP A 28 0.16 -9.47 -15.09
N GLU A 29 1.24 -9.19 -15.83
CA GLU A 29 1.81 -10.07 -16.85
C GLU A 29 2.85 -11.07 -16.32
N ARG A 30 3.57 -10.72 -15.25
CA ARG A 30 4.79 -11.43 -14.82
C ARG A 30 4.65 -12.21 -13.51
N LEU A 31 3.70 -11.85 -12.65
CA LEU A 31 3.49 -12.63 -11.42
C LEU A 31 2.98 -14.03 -11.74
N ASP A 32 3.48 -15.00 -10.99
CA ASP A 32 3.03 -16.39 -11.06
C ASP A 32 1.63 -16.53 -10.44
N PRO A 33 0.58 -16.85 -11.23
CA PRO A 33 -0.79 -16.92 -10.73
C PRO A 33 -1.04 -18.10 -9.77
N ALA A 34 -0.14 -19.09 -9.72
CA ALA A 34 -0.18 -20.17 -8.73
C ALA A 34 0.30 -19.70 -7.35
N ARG A 35 1.01 -18.57 -7.28
CA ARG A 35 1.60 -18.02 -6.05
C ARG A 35 0.95 -16.72 -5.61
N PHE A 36 0.48 -15.90 -6.54
CA PHE A 36 -0.03 -14.57 -6.28
C PHE A 36 -1.43 -14.40 -6.85
N GLU A 37 -2.28 -13.72 -6.09
CA GLU A 37 -3.57 -13.22 -6.54
C GLU A 37 -3.53 -11.70 -6.49
N PHE A 38 -3.64 -11.03 -7.63
CA PHE A 38 -3.55 -9.57 -7.71
C PHE A 38 -4.94 -8.95 -7.88
N THR A 39 -5.28 -8.03 -6.98
CA THR A 39 -6.49 -7.19 -7.04
C THR A 39 -6.09 -5.74 -7.27
N PHE A 40 -6.76 -5.05 -8.19
CA PHE A 40 -6.61 -3.61 -8.39
C PHE A 40 -7.94 -2.93 -8.15
N VAL A 41 -7.98 -1.92 -7.28
CA VAL A 41 -9.19 -1.14 -6.98
C VAL A 41 -9.08 0.26 -7.58
N GLY A 42 -10.06 0.65 -8.38
CA GLY A 42 -10.17 1.98 -8.97
C GLY A 42 -9.60 2.08 -10.38
N ARG A 43 -8.89 3.18 -10.65
CA ARG A 43 -8.44 3.59 -11.98
C ARG A 43 -6.94 3.33 -12.16
N CYS A 44 -6.59 2.34 -13.00
CA CYS A 44 -5.20 1.94 -13.23
C CYS A 44 -4.52 2.73 -14.36
N GLY A 45 -5.26 3.30 -15.32
CA GLY A 45 -4.70 3.86 -16.55
C GLY A 45 -4.06 2.84 -17.50
N ALA A 46 -4.13 1.53 -17.21
CA ALA A 46 -3.68 0.44 -18.07
C ALA A 46 -4.62 -0.76 -17.98
N PRO A 47 -4.80 -1.53 -19.07
CA PRO A 47 -5.58 -2.76 -19.03
C PRO A 47 -4.81 -3.83 -18.22
N LEU A 48 -5.52 -4.52 -17.34
CA LEU A 48 -5.02 -5.68 -16.59
C LEU A 48 -5.83 -6.90 -17.03
N ALA A 49 -5.15 -7.92 -17.52
CA ALA A 49 -5.76 -9.11 -18.13
C ALA A 49 -6.02 -10.24 -17.12
N ARG A 50 -5.21 -10.35 -16.06
CA ARG A 50 -5.30 -11.45 -15.07
C ARG A 50 -5.76 -10.99 -13.69
N ALA A 51 -5.55 -9.74 -13.35
CA ALA A 51 -5.90 -9.14 -12.08
C ALA A 51 -7.41 -9.04 -11.91
N ARG A 52 -7.88 -9.18 -10.67
CA ARG A 52 -9.24 -8.80 -10.30
C ARG A 52 -9.32 -7.28 -10.26
N VAL A 53 -9.95 -6.67 -11.26
CA VAL A 53 -10.20 -5.22 -11.28
C VAL A 53 -11.54 -4.92 -10.64
N VAL A 54 -11.53 -4.09 -9.61
CA VAL A 54 -12.72 -3.65 -8.86
C VAL A 54 -12.91 -2.15 -9.12
N PRO A 55 -14.13 -1.68 -9.43
CA PRO A 55 -14.39 -0.25 -9.58
C PRO A 55 -14.15 0.50 -8.27
N PRO A 56 -14.13 1.84 -8.29
CA PRO A 56 -14.08 2.62 -7.07
C PRO A 56 -15.17 2.23 -6.06
N LEU A 57 -14.76 2.12 -4.80
CA LEU A 57 -15.59 1.70 -3.68
C LEU A 57 -15.70 2.84 -2.66
N ALA A 58 -16.78 2.85 -1.87
CA ALA A 58 -16.83 3.73 -0.70
C ALA A 58 -15.80 3.30 0.35
N SER A 59 -15.41 4.21 1.24
CA SER A 59 -14.33 3.98 2.22
C SER A 59 -14.53 2.74 3.10
N ALA A 60 -15.76 2.47 3.54
CA ALA A 60 -16.06 1.29 4.37
C ALA A 60 -15.88 -0.02 3.58
N GLU A 61 -16.41 -0.08 2.35
CA GLU A 61 -16.28 -1.23 1.47
C GLU A 61 -14.83 -1.47 1.04
N LEU A 62 -14.08 -0.40 0.77
CA LEU A 62 -12.66 -0.47 0.51
C LEU A 62 -11.90 -1.04 1.70
N ALA A 63 -12.18 -0.56 2.91
CA ALA A 63 -11.53 -1.06 4.11
C ALA A 63 -11.80 -2.56 4.33
N ASP A 64 -13.03 -3.02 4.10
CA ASP A 64 -13.37 -4.44 4.18
C ASP A 64 -12.65 -5.27 3.10
N LEU A 65 -12.57 -4.76 1.87
CA LEU A 65 -11.79 -5.39 0.81
C LEU A 65 -10.31 -5.49 1.19
N LEU A 66 -9.71 -4.39 1.68
CA LEU A 66 -8.30 -4.32 2.07
C LEU A 66 -8.00 -5.30 3.20
N ARG A 67 -8.82 -5.37 4.25
CA ARG A 67 -8.66 -6.33 5.36
C ARG A 67 -8.71 -7.79 4.90
N GLY A 68 -9.35 -8.04 3.76
CA GLY A 68 -9.34 -9.34 3.08
C GLY A 68 -8.07 -9.65 2.29
N GLN A 69 -7.06 -8.78 2.26
CA GLN A 69 -5.82 -8.97 1.50
C GLN A 69 -4.63 -9.25 2.43
N HIS A 70 -3.49 -9.62 1.85
CA HIS A 70 -2.28 -9.93 2.63
C HIS A 70 -1.24 -8.81 2.56
N VAL A 71 -1.02 -8.23 1.38
CA VAL A 71 0.00 -7.21 1.13
C VAL A 71 -0.59 -6.12 0.26
N TYR A 72 -0.26 -4.87 0.57
CA TYR A 72 -0.56 -3.72 -0.27
C TYR A 72 0.65 -3.40 -1.15
N VAL A 73 0.43 -3.04 -2.42
CA VAL A 73 1.47 -2.56 -3.32
C VAL A 73 1.12 -1.18 -3.87
N THR A 74 2.07 -0.25 -3.78
CA THR A 74 1.97 1.05 -4.46
C THR A 74 3.17 1.26 -5.37
N ALA A 75 2.90 1.49 -6.64
CA ALA A 75 3.87 1.89 -7.64
C ALA A 75 3.86 3.40 -7.91
N SER A 76 3.16 4.17 -7.06
CA SER A 76 3.09 5.63 -7.20
C SER A 76 4.46 6.25 -6.97
N ARG A 77 4.88 7.09 -7.93
CA ARG A 77 6.14 7.82 -7.90
C ARG A 77 5.92 9.25 -7.43
N GLU A 78 6.84 9.75 -6.61
CA GLU A 78 6.82 11.14 -6.10
C GLU A 78 5.51 11.53 -5.41
N ASP A 79 4.88 10.56 -4.73
CA ASP A 79 3.68 10.81 -3.94
C ASP A 79 4.08 11.41 -2.59
N SER A 80 3.80 12.70 -2.36
CA SER A 80 4.20 13.40 -1.14
C SER A 80 3.57 12.77 0.10
N CYS A 81 2.28 12.42 0.02
CA CYS A 81 1.55 11.75 1.08
C CYS A 81 0.49 10.83 0.47
N SER A 82 0.80 9.55 0.36
CA SER A 82 -0.08 8.60 -0.30
C SER A 82 -1.21 8.15 0.63
N ASN A 83 -2.39 8.77 0.50
CA ASN A 83 -3.57 8.39 1.30
C ASN A 83 -3.91 6.90 1.16
N ALA A 84 -3.81 6.35 -0.05
CA ALA A 84 -4.09 4.94 -0.31
C ALA A 84 -3.12 4.01 0.45
N LEU A 85 -1.85 4.41 0.58
CA LEU A 85 -0.88 3.69 1.40
C LEU A 85 -1.23 3.77 2.90
N ILE A 86 -1.62 4.96 3.39
CA ILE A 86 -2.04 5.14 4.79
C ILE A 86 -3.29 4.29 5.10
N GLU A 87 -4.29 4.27 4.22
CA GLU A 87 -5.49 3.43 4.35
C GLU A 87 -5.14 1.94 4.43
N ALA A 88 -4.22 1.48 3.59
CA ALA A 88 -3.78 0.08 3.60
C ALA A 88 -3.00 -0.28 4.88
N LEU A 89 -2.11 0.59 5.33
CA LEU A 89 -1.40 0.42 6.61
C LEU A 89 -2.38 0.42 7.78
N ALA A 90 -3.37 1.33 7.79
CA ALA A 90 -4.42 1.37 8.81
C ALA A 90 -5.31 0.10 8.80
N CYS A 91 -5.45 -0.55 7.65
CA CYS A 91 -6.10 -1.86 7.52
C CYS A 91 -5.18 -3.04 7.94
N GLY A 92 -3.92 -2.77 8.30
CA GLY A 92 -2.97 -3.75 8.81
C GLY A 92 -2.21 -4.53 7.73
N LEU A 93 -2.11 -3.99 6.51
CA LEU A 93 -1.42 -4.63 5.41
C LEU A 93 0.04 -4.17 5.37
N PRO A 94 1.01 -5.09 5.45
CA PRO A 94 2.38 -4.78 5.07
C PRO A 94 2.45 -4.24 3.64
N ALA A 95 3.28 -3.22 3.42
CA ALA A 95 3.35 -2.54 2.13
C ALA A 95 4.61 -2.88 1.33
N LEU A 96 4.44 -3.04 0.02
CA LEU A 96 5.52 -2.99 -0.97
C LEU A 96 5.38 -1.68 -1.74
N TYR A 97 6.37 -0.79 -1.66
CA TYR A 97 6.23 0.56 -2.18
C TYR A 97 7.37 0.97 -3.11
N HIS A 98 7.06 1.77 -4.12
CA HIS A 98 8.10 2.39 -4.95
C HIS A 98 8.91 3.37 -4.08
N ASP A 99 10.25 3.24 -4.10
CA ASP A 99 11.17 4.03 -3.28
C ASP A 99 11.32 5.47 -3.83
N SER A 100 10.28 6.27 -3.66
CA SER A 100 10.22 7.70 -3.99
C SER A 100 9.14 8.40 -3.16
N GLY A 101 9.16 9.74 -3.14
CA GLY A 101 8.24 10.55 -2.35
C GLY A 101 8.23 10.19 -0.85
N GLY A 102 7.07 10.34 -0.21
CA GLY A 102 6.86 10.06 1.20
C GLY A 102 6.62 8.58 1.54
N ASN A 103 6.63 7.67 0.55
CA ASN A 103 6.26 6.26 0.76
C ASN A 103 7.10 5.57 1.85
N ARG A 104 8.41 5.86 1.88
CA ARG A 104 9.35 5.30 2.87
C ARG A 104 9.05 5.78 4.29
N GLU A 105 8.77 7.07 4.43
CA GLU A 105 8.43 7.69 5.71
C GLU A 105 7.12 7.12 6.25
N LEU A 106 6.08 7.09 5.41
CA LEU A 106 4.76 6.56 5.77
C LEU A 106 4.80 5.07 6.13
N THR A 107 5.59 4.28 5.41
CA THR A 107 5.65 2.82 5.64
C THR A 107 6.46 2.45 6.87
N GLY A 108 7.52 3.20 7.18
CA GLY A 108 8.45 2.87 8.24
C GLY A 108 8.98 1.43 8.12
N PHE A 109 8.87 0.65 9.20
CA PHE A 109 9.26 -0.77 9.21
C PHE A 109 8.13 -1.74 8.82
N GLY A 110 6.96 -1.23 8.45
CA GLY A 110 5.78 -2.00 8.07
C GLY A 110 5.82 -2.58 6.65
N GLY A 111 6.95 -2.46 5.93
CA GLY A 111 7.01 -2.84 4.53
C GLY A 111 8.41 -2.86 3.93
N LEU A 112 8.46 -2.95 2.60
CA LEU A 112 9.71 -2.99 1.84
C LEU A 112 9.66 -2.04 0.62
N PRO A 113 10.78 -1.38 0.30
CA PRO A 113 10.91 -0.62 -0.93
C PRO A 113 11.20 -1.54 -2.14
N PHE A 114 10.83 -1.05 -3.33
CA PHE A 114 11.39 -1.47 -4.61
C PHE A 114 11.69 -0.25 -5.48
N SER A 115 12.69 -0.35 -6.36
CA SER A 115 12.97 0.69 -7.37
C SER A 115 12.70 0.19 -8.78
N ARG A 116 12.73 -1.14 -8.97
CA ARG A 116 12.47 -1.79 -10.26
C ARG A 116 11.39 -2.85 -10.16
N PRO A 117 10.51 -3.01 -11.17
CA PRO A 117 9.47 -4.03 -11.16
C PRO A 117 10.01 -5.45 -10.96
N GLU A 118 11.19 -5.76 -11.49
CA GLU A 118 11.79 -7.09 -11.38
C GLU A 118 12.08 -7.54 -9.93
N GLU A 119 12.16 -6.60 -8.99
CA GLU A 119 12.35 -6.91 -7.56
C GLU A 119 11.06 -7.37 -6.88
N ILE A 120 9.89 -7.00 -7.43
CA ILE A 120 8.58 -7.19 -6.81
C ILE A 120 8.35 -8.66 -6.39
N PRO A 121 8.58 -9.68 -7.23
CA PRO A 121 8.30 -11.07 -6.86
C PRO A 121 9.10 -11.51 -5.62
N HIS A 122 10.39 -11.21 -5.57
CA HIS A 122 11.23 -11.57 -4.42
C HIS A 122 10.85 -10.79 -3.16
N ARG A 123 10.50 -9.51 -3.29
CA ARG A 123 10.04 -8.68 -2.16
C ARG A 123 8.72 -9.18 -1.59
N LEU A 124 7.76 -9.56 -2.44
CA LEU A 124 6.50 -10.16 -2.03
C LEU A 124 6.72 -11.47 -1.27
N GLU A 125 7.67 -12.30 -1.69
CA GLU A 125 8.03 -13.52 -0.97
C GLU A 125 8.63 -13.25 0.40
N ARG A 126 9.45 -12.21 0.52
CA ARG A 126 9.97 -11.78 1.83
C ARG A 126 8.86 -11.27 2.75
N LEU A 127 7.92 -10.48 2.22
CA LEU A 127 6.74 -10.04 2.96
C LEU A 127 5.87 -11.24 3.38
N ARG A 128 5.72 -12.25 2.53
CA ARG A 128 4.99 -13.49 2.86
C ARG A 128 5.67 -14.25 4.00
N ALA A 129 6.99 -14.47 3.91
CA ALA A 129 7.76 -15.24 4.88
C ALA A 129 7.76 -14.60 6.27
N HIS A 130 7.75 -13.27 6.35
CA HIS A 130 7.81 -12.51 7.59
C HIS A 130 6.57 -11.65 7.83
N HIS A 131 5.42 -12.07 7.31
CA HIS A 131 4.19 -11.26 7.28
C HIS A 131 3.79 -10.72 8.64
N GLY A 132 3.77 -11.58 9.66
CA GLY A 132 3.41 -11.18 11.03
C GLY A 132 4.38 -10.15 11.62
N ALA A 133 5.67 -10.24 11.29
CA ALA A 133 6.68 -9.29 11.77
C ALA A 133 6.49 -7.90 11.13
N PHE A 134 6.32 -7.83 9.81
CA PHE A 134 6.03 -6.56 9.14
C PHE A 134 4.71 -5.96 9.64
N ARG A 135 3.65 -6.78 9.77
CA ARG A 135 2.34 -6.32 10.25
C ARG A 135 2.41 -5.76 11.67
N ALA A 136 3.19 -6.38 12.57
CA ALA A 136 3.37 -5.90 13.94
C ALA A 136 4.13 -4.56 14.02
N LEU A 137 4.90 -4.22 12.99
CA LEU A 137 5.69 -2.99 12.90
C LEU A 137 4.96 -1.85 12.17
N ILE A 138 3.75 -2.08 11.67
CA ILE A 138 2.92 -1.01 11.12
C ILE A 138 2.60 0.00 12.23
N ARG A 139 2.81 1.27 11.93
CA ARG A 139 2.46 2.40 12.80
C ARG A 139 1.78 3.45 11.93
N VAL A 140 0.53 3.76 12.26
CA VAL A 140 -0.24 4.83 11.65
C VAL A 140 -0.73 5.71 12.78
N PRO A 141 -0.38 7.01 12.81
CA PRO A 141 -0.87 7.90 13.85
C PRO A 141 -2.40 8.04 13.72
N THR A 142 -3.06 8.12 14.86
CA THR A 142 -4.47 8.50 14.94
C THR A 142 -4.63 9.95 14.51
N ILE A 143 -5.85 10.31 14.09
CA ILE A 143 -6.14 11.71 13.74
C ILE A 143 -5.98 12.64 14.95
N ASP A 144 -6.22 12.13 16.16
CA ASP A 144 -6.03 12.88 17.40
C ASP A 144 -4.54 13.17 17.66
N GLU A 145 -3.65 12.17 17.51
CA GLU A 145 -2.19 12.38 17.63
C GLU A 145 -1.67 13.39 16.60
N VAL A 146 -2.21 13.34 15.37
CA VAL A 146 -1.86 14.33 14.34
C VAL A 146 -2.38 15.71 14.76
N CYS A 147 -3.63 15.81 15.21
CA CYS A 147 -4.21 17.07 15.68
C CYS A 147 -3.38 17.69 16.81
N ASP A 148 -3.02 16.90 17.82
CA ASP A 148 -2.19 17.31 18.95
C ASP A 148 -0.82 17.84 18.48
N ALA A 149 -0.18 17.18 17.51
CA ALA A 149 1.08 17.63 16.95
C ALA A 149 0.96 19.00 16.24
N TYR A 150 -0.14 19.23 15.52
CA TYR A 150 -0.42 20.54 14.91
C TYR A 150 -0.71 21.62 15.95
N LEU A 151 -1.46 21.30 17.01
CA LEU A 151 -1.77 22.24 18.10
C LEU A 151 -0.51 22.63 18.89
N ALA A 152 0.36 21.67 19.20
CA ALA A 152 1.63 21.93 19.86
C ALA A 152 2.50 22.91 19.05
N LEU A 153 2.56 22.73 17.73
CA LEU A 153 3.27 23.66 16.84
C LEU A 153 2.64 25.06 16.81
N ALA A 154 1.31 25.14 16.78
CA ALA A 154 0.60 26.40 16.64
C ALA A 154 0.54 27.23 17.93
N LEU A 155 0.45 26.58 19.09
CA LEU A 155 0.20 27.20 20.38
C LEU A 155 1.44 27.22 21.30
N GLY A 156 2.45 26.42 21.00
CA GLY A 156 3.61 26.20 21.86
C GLY A 156 3.32 25.24 23.02
N ASP A 157 4.34 24.52 23.49
CA ASP A 157 4.21 23.44 24.47
C ASP A 157 3.64 23.88 25.84
N GLU A 158 3.68 25.18 26.16
CA GLU A 158 3.18 25.71 27.45
C GLU A 158 1.66 25.95 27.47
N ALA A 159 1.00 26.03 26.31
CA ALA A 159 -0.43 26.36 26.21
C ALA A 159 -1.37 25.15 26.24
N TYR A 160 -0.84 23.92 26.22
CA TYR A 160 -1.61 22.67 26.07
C TYR A 160 -1.57 21.72 27.30
N ARG A 161 -0.97 22.14 28.41
CA ARG A 161 -1.10 21.44 29.70
C ARG A 161 -2.31 21.94 30.48
#